data_AF-A0A7X1FX92-F1
#
_entry.id   AF-A0A7X1FX92-F1
#
_cell.length_a   1.000
_cell.length_b   1.000
_cell.length_c   1.000
_cell.angle_alpha   90.00
_cell.angle_beta   90.00
_cell.angle_gamma   90.00
#
_symmetry.space_group_name_H-M   'P 1'
#
loop_
_entity.id
_entity.type
_entity.pdbx_description
1 polymer ?
#
loop_
_entity_poly.entity_id
_entity_poly.type
_entity_poly.pdbx_seq_one_letter_code
_entity_poly.pdbx_strand_id
1 'polypeptide(L)'
;MSRRALFCSLVLLALPVPLVAAPGGPIGVLPLGRYACELPGDVEGPVGVREPAADFTVTYGSTYRTPAGKGTYLLTGDRVSFTSGPIRGAHYQRTGTTFLRQTLPDGTPGRLRCVRQGGLSR
;
A
#
# COMPACT_ATOMS: atom_id res chain seq x y z
N MET A 1 -52.70 -38.72 29.04
CA MET A 1 -51.85 -37.51 29.01
C MET A 1 -51.12 -37.43 27.67
N SER A 2 -51.45 -36.49 26.80
CA SER A 2 -50.75 -36.26 25.52
C SER A 2 -50.00 -34.93 25.60
N ARG A 3 -48.66 -34.98 25.62
CA ARG A 3 -47.80 -33.78 25.63
C ARG A 3 -47.41 -33.45 24.19
N ARG A 4 -48.08 -32.45 23.61
CA ARG A 4 -47.70 -31.87 22.31
C ARG A 4 -46.48 -30.96 22.53
N ALA A 5 -45.31 -31.39 22.05
CA ALA A 5 -44.12 -30.55 22.00
C ALA A 5 -44.26 -29.57 20.83
N LEU A 6 -44.41 -28.28 21.13
CA LEU A 6 -44.36 -27.19 20.16
C LEU A 6 -42.91 -27.04 19.67
N PHE A 7 -42.67 -27.44 18.42
CA PHE A 7 -41.43 -27.16 17.70
C PHE A 7 -41.42 -25.67 17.28
N CYS A 8 -40.57 -24.87 17.92
CA CYS A 8 -40.32 -23.48 17.56
C CYS A 8 -39.27 -23.44 16.45
N SER A 9 -39.71 -23.26 15.20
CA SER A 9 -38.82 -23.11 14.04
C SER A 9 -38.13 -21.75 14.07
N LEU A 10 -36.84 -21.74 14.43
CA LEU A 10 -35.99 -20.55 14.40
C LEU A 10 -35.55 -20.26 12.96
N VAL A 11 -36.18 -19.28 12.31
CA VAL A 11 -35.79 -18.83 10.96
C VAL A 11 -34.56 -17.92 11.09
N LEU A 12 -33.39 -18.39 10.64
CA LEU A 12 -32.18 -17.58 10.50
C LEU A 12 -32.34 -16.60 9.32
N LEU A 13 -32.50 -15.31 9.61
CA LEU A 13 -32.39 -14.23 8.63
C LEU A 13 -30.91 -13.99 8.30
N ALA A 14 -30.49 -14.38 7.09
CA ALA A 14 -29.16 -14.05 6.57
C ALA A 14 -29.12 -12.57 6.16
N LEU A 15 -28.38 -11.75 6.92
CA LEU A 15 -28.12 -10.35 6.56
C LEU A 15 -27.10 -10.29 5.41
N PRO A 16 -27.32 -9.48 4.37
CA PRO A 16 -26.37 -9.32 3.28
C PRO A 16 -25.11 -8.61 3.80
N VAL A 17 -23.96 -9.28 3.72
CA VAL A 17 -22.66 -8.68 4.00
C VAL A 17 -22.25 -7.85 2.78
N PRO A 18 -21.90 -6.55 2.95
CA PRO A 18 -21.44 -5.75 1.83
C PRO A 18 -20.12 -6.31 1.28
N LEU A 19 -20.12 -6.66 -0.01
CA LEU A 19 -18.91 -7.06 -0.73
C LEU A 19 -18.12 -5.80 -1.09
N VAL A 20 -17.04 -5.53 -0.37
CA VAL A 20 -16.10 -4.46 -0.75
C VAL A 20 -15.29 -4.95 -1.94
N ALA A 21 -15.50 -4.33 -3.11
CA ALA A 21 -14.67 -4.60 -4.27
C ALA A 21 -13.21 -4.25 -3.96
N ALA A 22 -12.29 -5.18 -4.25
CA ALA A 22 -10.86 -4.88 -4.18
C ALA A 22 -10.56 -3.69 -5.11
N PRO A 23 -9.64 -2.78 -4.73
CA PRO A 23 -9.25 -1.67 -5.59
C PRO A 23 -8.77 -2.22 -6.94
N GLY A 24 -9.61 -2.06 -7.96
CA GLY A 24 -9.38 -2.54 -9.33
C GLY A 24 -8.67 -1.50 -10.18
N GLY A 25 -8.27 -1.90 -11.39
CA GLY A 25 -7.57 -1.04 -12.34
C GLY A 25 -6.48 -1.78 -13.12
N PRO A 26 -5.81 -1.10 -14.05
CA PRO A 26 -4.73 -1.70 -14.82
C PRO A 26 -3.59 -2.10 -13.87
N ILE A 27 -3.08 -3.31 -14.05
CA ILE A 27 -1.93 -3.81 -13.30
C ILE A 27 -0.66 -3.29 -13.94
N GLY A 28 0.26 -2.80 -13.13
CA GLY A 28 1.51 -2.22 -13.61
C GLY A 28 2.71 -2.57 -12.75
N VAL A 29 3.84 -1.96 -13.12
CA VAL A 29 5.09 -1.98 -12.36
C VAL A 29 5.57 -0.55 -12.14
N LEU A 30 6.21 -0.32 -11.00
CA LEU A 30 6.94 0.92 -10.77
C LEU A 30 8.21 0.96 -11.63
N PRO A 31 8.61 2.14 -12.12
CA PRO A 31 9.90 2.30 -12.78
C PRO A 31 11.06 1.81 -11.90
N LEU A 32 12.00 1.07 -12.50
CA LEU A 32 13.16 0.55 -11.78
C LEU A 32 14.00 1.67 -11.19
N GLY A 33 14.59 1.46 -10.01
CA GLY A 33 15.47 2.44 -9.38
C GLY A 33 15.22 2.64 -7.90
N ARG A 34 16.05 3.50 -7.30
CA ARG A 34 15.97 3.85 -5.88
C ARG A 34 14.88 4.88 -5.65
N TYR A 35 14.03 4.61 -4.67
CA TYR A 35 13.03 5.51 -4.13
C TYR A 35 13.53 6.01 -2.78
N ALA A 36 13.88 7.28 -2.74
CA ALA A 36 14.36 7.94 -1.54
C ALA A 36 13.16 8.63 -0.85
N CYS A 37 12.85 8.22 0.38
CA CYS A 37 11.67 8.66 1.11
C CYS A 37 12.00 9.76 2.12
N GLU A 38 11.15 10.77 2.19
CA GLU A 38 11.36 11.96 3.01
C GLU A 38 10.03 12.47 3.54
N LEU A 39 10.10 13.11 4.71
CA LEU A 39 9.02 13.89 5.28
C LEU A 39 9.09 15.32 4.73
N PRO A 40 7.95 16.04 4.64
CA PRO A 40 7.98 17.46 4.39
C PRO A 40 8.77 18.13 5.52
N GLY A 41 9.72 18.98 5.14
CA GLY A 41 10.43 19.83 6.11
C GLY A 41 9.64 21.09 6.45
N ASP A 42 10.34 22.01 7.10
CA ASP A 42 9.76 23.23 7.66
C ASP A 42 10.03 24.44 6.76
N VAL A 43 9.23 25.49 6.93
CA VAL A 43 9.29 26.71 6.11
C VAL A 43 10.64 27.44 6.20
N GLU A 44 11.35 27.31 7.31
CA GLU A 44 12.68 27.88 7.55
C GLU A 44 13.83 26.87 7.31
N GLY A 45 13.48 25.63 6.96
CA GLY A 45 14.39 24.50 6.91
C GLY A 45 14.52 23.86 5.52
N PRO A 46 15.16 22.68 5.46
CA PRO A 46 15.25 21.90 4.22
C PRO A 46 13.86 21.57 3.67
N VAL A 47 13.69 21.61 2.34
CA VAL A 47 12.42 21.31 1.65
C VAL A 47 11.88 19.90 1.96
N GLY A 48 12.76 18.98 2.34
CA GLY A 48 12.42 17.63 2.78
C GLY A 48 13.44 17.11 3.79
N VAL A 49 12.96 16.33 4.75
CA VAL A 49 13.79 15.65 5.75
C VAL A 49 13.87 14.16 5.38
N ARG A 50 15.08 13.67 5.12
CA ARG A 50 15.33 12.29 4.70
C ARG A 50 14.82 11.30 5.76
N GLU A 51 14.15 10.25 5.30
CA GLU A 51 13.68 9.12 6.09
C GLU A 51 14.28 7.81 5.54
N PRO A 52 15.57 7.52 5.79
CA PRO A 52 16.26 6.40 5.17
C PRO A 52 15.67 5.03 5.51
N ALA A 53 14.99 4.90 6.66
CA ALA A 53 14.33 3.66 7.06
C ALA A 53 13.18 3.27 6.12
N ALA A 54 12.58 4.23 5.43
CA ALA A 54 11.52 4.00 4.46
C ALA A 54 12.03 3.83 3.01
N ASP A 55 13.33 4.03 2.75
CA ASP A 55 13.89 3.87 1.42
C ASP A 55 13.73 2.44 0.90
N PHE A 56 13.51 2.35 -0.42
CA PHE A 56 13.52 1.06 -1.10
C PHE A 56 14.03 1.22 -2.53
N THR A 57 14.36 0.10 -3.16
CA THR A 57 14.75 0.06 -4.58
C THR A 57 13.88 -0.93 -5.31
N VAL A 58 13.23 -0.50 -6.38
CA VAL A 58 12.50 -1.38 -7.30
C VAL A 58 13.51 -2.03 -8.23
N THR A 59 13.51 -3.37 -8.28
CA THR A 59 14.57 -4.14 -8.93
C THR A 59 14.13 -4.77 -10.25
N TYR A 60 13.08 -5.56 -10.23
CA TYR A 60 12.52 -6.22 -11.41
C TYR A 60 11.05 -6.56 -11.17
N GLY A 61 10.21 -6.35 -12.19
CA GLY A 61 8.78 -6.52 -12.09
C GLY A 61 8.21 -5.82 -10.85
N SER A 62 7.37 -6.52 -10.11
CA SER A 62 6.77 -6.00 -8.87
C SER A 62 7.56 -6.33 -7.60
N THR A 63 8.89 -6.31 -7.69
CA THR A 63 9.82 -6.65 -6.59
C THR A 63 10.59 -5.42 -6.12
N TYR A 64 10.86 -5.35 -4.82
CA TYR A 64 11.71 -4.33 -4.21
C TYR A 64 12.73 -4.93 -3.25
N ARG A 65 13.73 -4.12 -2.89
CA ARG A 65 14.71 -4.37 -1.83
C ARG A 65 14.85 -3.19 -0.89
N THR A 66 15.19 -3.47 0.36
CA THR A 66 15.68 -2.55 1.39
C THR A 66 16.93 -3.17 2.03
N PRO A 67 17.66 -2.47 2.92
CA PRO A 67 18.75 -3.08 3.68
C PRO A 67 18.32 -4.29 4.53
N ALA A 68 17.04 -4.33 4.94
CA ALA A 68 16.49 -5.41 5.77
C ALA A 68 16.02 -6.64 4.97
N GLY A 69 15.93 -6.56 3.63
CA GLY A 69 15.52 -7.69 2.81
C GLY A 69 14.78 -7.31 1.53
N LYS A 70 14.08 -8.29 0.97
CA LYS A 70 13.32 -8.16 -0.29
C LYS A 70 11.83 -8.42 -0.08
N GLY A 71 11.02 -7.89 -0.97
CA GLY A 71 9.59 -8.14 -0.98
C GLY A 71 8.96 -7.79 -2.32
N THR A 72 7.63 -7.86 -2.34
CA THR A 72 6.81 -7.58 -3.52
C THR A 72 5.80 -6.50 -3.22
N TYR A 73 5.32 -5.85 -4.27
CA TYR A 73 4.22 -4.91 -4.23
C TYR A 73 3.19 -5.26 -5.32
N LEU A 74 2.03 -4.64 -5.23
CA LEU A 74 1.01 -4.61 -6.26
C LEU A 74 0.78 -3.16 -6.65
N LEU A 75 0.89 -2.84 -7.93
CA LEU A 75 0.47 -1.57 -8.50
C LEU A 75 -0.80 -1.78 -9.31
N THR A 76 -1.87 -1.11 -8.90
CA THR A 76 -3.17 -1.13 -9.57
C THR A 76 -3.63 0.31 -9.81
N GLY A 77 -3.78 0.71 -11.07
CA GLY A 77 -3.97 2.10 -11.44
C GLY A 77 -2.77 2.94 -10.97
N ASP A 78 -3.00 3.79 -9.97
CA ASP A 78 -1.96 4.58 -9.32
C ASP A 78 -1.73 4.19 -7.85
N ARG A 79 -2.39 3.15 -7.35
CA ARG A 79 -2.20 2.67 -5.98
C ARG A 79 -1.13 1.61 -5.92
N VAL A 80 -0.12 1.83 -5.09
CA VAL A 80 0.92 0.86 -4.75
C VAL A 80 0.63 0.28 -3.38
N SER A 81 0.60 -1.05 -3.27
CA SER A 81 0.41 -1.77 -2.02
C SER A 81 1.54 -2.77 -1.83
N PHE A 82 2.31 -2.63 -0.76
CA PHE A 82 3.42 -3.54 -0.46
C PHE A 82 2.88 -4.85 0.16
N THR A 83 2.98 -5.95 -0.58
CA THR A 83 2.31 -7.22 -0.25
C THR A 83 3.21 -8.22 0.46
N SER A 84 4.53 -8.01 0.49
CA SER A 84 5.47 -8.84 1.26
C SER A 84 6.76 -8.09 1.61
N GLY A 85 7.62 -8.71 2.43
CA GLY A 85 8.94 -8.18 2.81
C GLY A 85 8.90 -7.14 3.96
N PRO A 86 10.02 -6.43 4.19
CA PRO A 86 10.21 -5.57 5.35
C PRO A 86 9.23 -4.41 5.50
N ILE A 87 8.70 -3.88 4.40
CA ILE A 87 7.73 -2.77 4.40
C ILE A 87 6.33 -3.21 3.96
N ARG A 88 5.98 -4.47 4.22
CA ARG A 88 4.62 -5.01 3.99
C ARG A 88 3.57 -4.13 4.68
N GLY A 89 2.45 -3.91 4.00
CA GLY A 89 1.33 -3.10 4.50
C GLY A 89 1.49 -1.61 4.26
N ALA A 90 2.64 -1.15 3.78
CA ALA A 90 2.78 0.21 3.31
C ALA A 90 1.96 0.42 2.02
N HIS A 91 1.31 1.59 1.92
CA HIS A 91 0.52 1.98 0.77
C HIS A 91 0.95 3.36 0.28
N TYR A 92 0.94 3.54 -1.04
CA TYR A 92 1.28 4.80 -1.67
C TYR A 92 0.37 5.08 -2.85
N GLN A 93 0.09 6.36 -3.07
CA GLN A 93 -0.45 6.88 -4.31
C GLN A 93 0.71 7.35 -5.19
N ARG A 94 0.75 6.87 -6.43
CA ARG A 94 1.69 7.29 -7.45
C ARG A 94 1.20 8.56 -8.13
N THR A 95 2.13 9.48 -8.38
CA THR A 95 1.89 10.67 -9.19
C THR A 95 2.98 10.75 -10.26
N GLY A 96 2.61 10.47 -11.51
CA GLY A 96 3.56 10.34 -12.62
C GLY A 96 4.48 9.14 -12.45
N THR A 97 5.76 9.28 -12.84
CA THR A 97 6.75 8.19 -12.84
C THR A 97 7.77 8.28 -11.71
N THR A 98 7.81 9.41 -11.00
CA THR A 98 8.88 9.75 -10.05
C THR A 98 8.41 9.89 -8.62
N PHE A 99 7.13 10.24 -8.38
CA PHE A 99 6.65 10.55 -7.04
C PHE A 99 5.68 9.50 -6.53
N LEU A 100 5.87 9.13 -5.26
CA LEU A 100 4.93 8.36 -4.46
C LEU A 100 4.58 9.18 -3.21
N ARG A 101 3.31 9.25 -2.85
CA ARG A 101 2.81 9.84 -1.61
C ARG A 101 2.26 8.71 -0.75
N GLN A 102 2.64 8.63 0.52
CA GLN A 102 2.09 7.63 1.42
C GLN A 102 0.57 7.78 1.51
N THR A 103 -0.12 6.66 1.61
CA THR A 103 -1.54 6.59 1.89
C THR A 103 -1.73 5.92 3.24
N LEU A 104 -2.44 6.59 4.15
CA LEU A 104 -2.75 6.07 5.47
C LEU A 104 -3.87 5.00 5.38
N PRO A 105 -4.10 4.22 6.44
CA PRO A 105 -5.12 3.16 6.43
C PRO A 105 -6.55 3.67 6.14
N ASP A 106 -6.85 4.92 6.49
CA ASP A 106 -8.11 5.60 6.21
C ASP A 106 -8.23 6.11 4.74
N GLY A 107 -7.19 5.91 3.92
CA GLY A 107 -7.14 6.35 2.54
C GLY A 107 -6.66 7.79 2.33
N THR A 108 -6.39 8.54 3.41
CA THR A 108 -5.91 9.92 3.31
C THR A 108 -4.41 9.98 2.97
N PRO A 109 -3.92 11.08 2.37
CA PRO A 109 -2.51 11.24 2.12
C PRO A 109 -1.72 11.40 3.43
N GLY A 110 -0.75 10.51 3.63
CA GLY A 110 0.22 10.61 4.72
C GLY A 110 1.26 11.70 4.47
N ARG A 111 2.12 11.95 5.46
CA ARG A 111 3.19 12.94 5.33
C ARG A 111 4.35 12.46 4.47
N LEU A 112 4.69 11.18 4.53
CA LEU A 112 5.86 10.64 3.83
C LEU A 112 5.66 10.70 2.30
N ARG A 113 6.69 11.14 1.59
CA ARG A 113 6.77 11.02 0.12
C ARG A 113 8.04 10.29 -0.27
N CYS A 114 8.01 9.55 -1.37
CA CYS A 114 9.19 8.92 -1.93
C CYS A 114 9.42 9.41 -3.35
N VAL A 115 10.67 9.77 -3.65
CA VAL A 115 11.07 10.31 -4.95
C VAL A 115 12.06 9.35 -5.59
N ARG A 116 11.79 8.96 -6.84
CA ARG A 116 12.69 8.14 -7.63
C ARG A 116 13.92 8.95 -8.03
N GLN A 117 15.10 8.47 -7.61
CA GLN A 117 16.38 9.16 -7.82
C GLN A 117 17.06 8.85 -9.16
N GLY A 118 16.48 7.98 -9.99
CA GLY A 118 17.07 7.55 -11.27
C GLY A 118 17.02 6.04 -11.46
N GLY A 119 17.54 5.54 -12.59
CA GLY A 119 17.63 4.10 -12.86
C GLY A 119 18.58 3.36 -11.92
N LEU A 120 18.54 2.04 -11.92
CA LEU A 120 19.56 1.22 -11.25
C LEU A 120 20.92 1.58 -11.86
N SER A 121 21.78 2.24 -11.09
CA SER A 121 23.20 2.38 -11.44
C SER A 121 23.77 0.97 -11.61
N ARG A 122 24.37 0.71 -12.79
CA ARG A 122 25.07 -0.54 -13.10
C ARG A 122 26.16 -0.82 -12.08
#